data_AF-A0A662W2I8-F1
#
_entry.id   AF-A0A662W2I8-F1
#
_cell.length_a   1.000
_cell.length_b   1.000
_cell.length_c   1.000
_cell.angle_alpha   90.00
_cell.angle_beta   90.00
_cell.angle_gamma   90.00
#
_symmetry.space_group_name_H-M   'P 1'
#
loop_
_entity.id
_entity.type
_entity.pdbx_description
1 polymer ?
#
loop_
_entity_poly.entity_id
_entity_poly.type
_entity_poly.pdbx_seq_one_letter_code
_entity_poly.pdbx_strand_id
1 'polypeptide(L)'
;AKDAYHSEHFRERGAIQEYDDPLYGRLVEPCYPPRMETPSRIKWGARPLGFDNEYVFVKILGLSLDEVKKLEEEGVIYKWNPNMPSQCPPPDWDGKRGIKFP
;
A
#
# COMPACT_ATOMS: atom_id res chain seq x y z
N ALA A 1 10.91 -16.68 13.11
CA ALA A 1 10.75 -15.83 11.90
C ALA A 1 11.42 -16.44 10.67
N LYS A 2 12.73 -16.77 10.72
CA LYS A 2 13.44 -17.40 9.59
C LYS A 2 12.84 -18.74 9.15
N ASP A 3 12.49 -19.61 10.09
CA ASP A 3 11.93 -20.93 9.77
C ASP A 3 10.62 -20.83 8.98
N ALA A 4 9.76 -19.87 9.34
CA ALA A 4 8.52 -19.62 8.61
C ALA A 4 8.80 -19.05 7.21
N TYR A 5 9.70 -18.07 7.11
CA TYR A 5 10.04 -17.40 5.85
C TYR A 5 10.58 -18.38 4.78
N HIS A 6 11.40 -19.35 5.22
CA HIS A 6 12.00 -20.36 4.35
C HIS A 6 11.21 -21.68 4.27
N SER A 7 10.05 -21.79 4.93
CA SER A 7 9.26 -23.02 4.93
C SER A 7 8.59 -23.25 3.58
N GLU A 8 8.98 -24.34 2.89
CA GLU A 8 8.33 -24.82 1.66
C GLU A 8 6.83 -25.07 1.90
N HIS A 9 6.51 -25.76 3.01
CA HIS A 9 5.15 -26.04 3.42
C HIS A 9 4.25 -24.79 3.53
N PHE A 10 4.80 -23.66 4.01
CA PHE A 10 4.06 -22.41 4.09
C PHE A 10 3.94 -21.69 2.76
N ARG A 11 4.92 -21.83 1.87
CA ARG A 11 4.85 -21.32 0.50
C ARG A 11 3.79 -22.06 -0.31
N GLU A 12 3.79 -23.39 -0.27
CA GLU A 12 2.84 -24.25 -1.00
C GLU A 12 1.37 -23.96 -0.67
N ARG A 13 1.08 -23.57 0.57
CA ARG A 13 -0.29 -23.24 1.01
C ARG A 13 -0.62 -21.75 0.94
N GLY A 14 0.28 -20.92 0.43
CA GLY A 14 0.09 -19.47 0.37
C GLY A 14 0.05 -18.78 1.73
N ALA A 15 0.60 -19.39 2.77
CA ALA A 15 0.73 -18.80 4.11
C ALA A 15 1.88 -17.77 4.17
N ILE A 16 2.88 -17.95 3.31
CA ILE A 16 3.94 -16.98 3.03
C ILE A 16 3.87 -16.72 1.53
N GLN A 17 3.64 -15.47 1.13
CA GLN A 17 3.49 -15.10 -0.27
C GLN A 17 4.59 -14.14 -0.68
N GLU A 18 5.16 -14.37 -1.85
CA GLU A 18 5.99 -13.39 -2.54
C GLU A 18 5.11 -12.62 -3.52
N TYR A 19 5.28 -11.30 -3.58
CA TYR A 19 4.52 -10.45 -4.48
C TYR A 19 5.34 -9.21 -4.87
N ASP A 20 5.00 -8.63 -6.02
CA ASP A 20 5.58 -7.37 -6.49
C ASP A 20 4.70 -6.21 -6.01
N ASP A 21 5.19 -5.48 -5.02
CA ASP A 21 4.56 -4.27 -4.52
C ASP A 21 4.82 -3.08 -5.49
N PRO A 22 3.77 -2.32 -5.86
CA PRO A 22 3.92 -1.17 -6.75
C PRO A 22 4.83 -0.04 -6.25
N LEU A 23 5.02 0.08 -4.94
CA LEU A 23 5.82 1.12 -4.28
C LEU A 23 7.19 0.58 -3.83
N TYR A 24 7.20 -0.59 -3.19
CA TYR A 24 8.38 -1.15 -2.54
C TYR A 24 9.11 -2.23 -3.37
N GLY A 25 8.52 -2.70 -4.47
CA GLY A 25 9.08 -3.77 -5.29
C GLY A 25 8.81 -5.16 -4.67
N ARG A 26 9.71 -6.13 -4.91
CA ARG A 26 9.48 -7.52 -4.47
C ARG A 26 9.49 -7.63 -2.94
N LEU A 27 8.37 -8.06 -2.38
CA LEU A 27 8.19 -8.31 -0.95
C LEU A 27 7.81 -9.77 -0.68
N VAL A 28 8.04 -10.19 0.56
CA VAL A 28 7.63 -11.51 1.06
C VAL A 28 6.97 -11.31 2.40
N GLU A 29 5.69 -11.64 2.49
CA GLU A 29 4.90 -11.40 3.70
C GLU A 29 4.07 -12.62 4.10
N PRO A 30 3.82 -12.77 5.42
CA PRO A 30 2.83 -13.72 5.88
C PRO A 30 1.44 -13.28 5.41
N CYS A 31 0.76 -14.18 4.72
CA CYS A 31 -0.65 -14.06 4.39
C CYS A 31 -1.37 -15.18 5.12
N TYR A 32 -2.46 -14.91 5.82
CA TYR A 32 -3.22 -15.97 6.48
C TYR A 32 -4.59 -16.16 5.82
N PRO A 33 -4.67 -16.54 4.53
CA PRO A 33 -5.98 -16.67 3.93
C PRO A 33 -6.61 -18.01 4.27
N PRO A 34 -7.94 -18.02 4.52
CA PRO A 34 -8.68 -19.28 4.43
C PRO A 34 -8.51 -19.84 3.01
N ARG A 35 -8.46 -21.17 2.88
CA ARG A 35 -8.50 -21.80 1.56
C ARG A 35 -9.89 -21.59 0.97
N MET A 36 -9.95 -20.97 -0.21
CA MET A 36 -11.18 -20.65 -0.91
C MET A 36 -11.05 -21.02 -2.39
N GLU A 37 -12.19 -21.20 -3.07
CA GLU A 37 -12.24 -21.39 -4.53
C GLU A 37 -11.65 -20.18 -5.27
N THR A 38 -11.84 -18.97 -4.71
CA THR A 38 -11.17 -17.74 -5.14
C THR A 38 -10.04 -17.42 -4.15
N PRO A 39 -8.81 -17.93 -4.35
CA PRO A 39 -7.72 -17.71 -3.41
C PRO A 39 -7.41 -16.22 -3.25
N SER A 40 -7.11 -15.81 -2.02
CA SER A 40 -6.64 -14.45 -1.76
C SER A 40 -5.27 -14.24 -2.40
N ARG A 41 -4.91 -12.97 -2.58
CA ARG A 41 -3.60 -12.54 -3.05
C ARG A 41 -3.24 -11.22 -2.40
N ILE A 42 -1.98 -11.06 -2.01
CA ILE A 42 -1.46 -9.75 -1.61
C ILE A 42 -1.32 -8.91 -2.86
N LYS A 43 -1.98 -7.74 -2.90
CA LYS A 43 -1.92 -6.81 -4.03
C LYS A 43 -0.91 -5.69 -3.82
N TRP A 44 -0.69 -5.31 -2.56
CA TRP A 44 0.23 -4.28 -2.12
C TRP A 44 0.36 -4.38 -0.60
N GLY A 45 1.49 -3.92 -0.06
CA GLY A 45 1.77 -3.79 1.35
C GLY A 45 1.16 -2.51 1.96
N ALA A 46 1.54 -2.19 3.19
CA ALA A 46 1.09 -0.97 3.84
C ALA A 46 1.62 0.26 3.10
N ARG A 47 0.71 1.15 2.66
CA ARG A 47 1.07 2.35 1.89
C ARG A 47 1.24 3.56 2.81
N PRO A 48 2.03 4.57 2.38
CA PRO A 48 2.24 5.80 3.14
C PRO A 48 0.94 6.51 3.52
N LEU A 49 0.99 7.30 4.58
CA LEU A 49 -0.18 8.01 5.08
C LEU A 49 -0.70 9.00 4.02
N GLY A 50 -1.97 8.87 3.65
CA GLY A 50 -2.60 9.74 2.66
C GLY A 50 -2.18 9.49 1.20
N PHE A 51 -1.40 8.43 0.92
CA PHE A 51 -0.86 8.13 -0.41
C PHE A 51 -1.92 7.88 -1.49
N ASP A 52 -3.14 7.51 -1.07
CA ASP A 52 -4.28 7.26 -1.97
C ASP A 52 -5.37 8.34 -1.90
N ASN A 53 -5.18 9.44 -1.16
CA ASN A 53 -6.21 10.46 -0.98
C ASN A 53 -6.71 11.00 -2.32
N GLU A 54 -5.82 11.44 -3.20
CA GLU A 54 -6.18 12.00 -4.50
C GLU A 54 -6.94 10.99 -5.37
N TYR A 55 -6.50 9.72 -5.41
CA TYR A 55 -7.21 8.66 -6.11
C TYR A 55 -8.63 8.47 -5.55
N VAL A 56 -8.79 8.36 -4.23
CA VAL A 56 -10.11 8.11 -3.63
C VAL A 56 -11.02 9.31 -3.81
N PHE A 57 -10.58 10.50 -3.39
CA PHE A 57 -11.44 11.69 -3.39
C PHE A 57 -11.77 12.17 -4.81
N VAL A 58 -10.80 12.15 -5.73
CA VAL A 58 -11.04 12.60 -7.11
C VAL A 58 -11.67 11.50 -7.94
N LYS A 59 -11.03 10.33 -8.05
CA LYS A 59 -11.48 9.30 -9.00
C LYS A 59 -12.72 8.55 -8.54
N ILE A 60 -12.84 8.26 -7.24
CA ILE A 60 -13.94 7.47 -6.70
C ILE A 60 -15.10 8.36 -6.24
N LEU A 61 -14.80 9.45 -5.53
CA LEU A 61 -15.83 10.32 -4.94
C LEU A 61 -16.18 11.54 -5.80
N GLY A 62 -15.39 11.85 -6.82
CA GLY A 62 -15.71 12.90 -7.80
C GLY A 62 -15.44 14.33 -7.33
N LEU A 63 -14.61 14.53 -6.29
CA LEU A 63 -14.17 15.86 -5.88
C LEU A 63 -13.17 16.42 -6.92
N SER A 64 -13.13 17.74 -7.02
CA SER A 64 -12.04 18.45 -7.69
C SER A 64 -10.76 18.42 -6.86
N LEU A 65 -9.61 18.61 -7.51
CA LEU A 65 -8.32 18.74 -6.82
C LEU A 65 -8.32 19.91 -5.83
N ASP A 66 -9.03 21.00 -6.14
CA ASP A 66 -9.13 22.17 -5.27
C ASP A 66 -9.92 21.86 -3.99
N GLU A 67 -11.00 21.08 -4.08
CA GLU A 67 -11.72 20.61 -2.90
C GLU A 67 -10.87 19.69 -2.03
N VAL A 68 -10.10 18.78 -2.63
CA VAL A 68 -9.17 17.91 -1.89
C VAL A 68 -8.09 18.74 -1.18
N LYS A 69 -7.53 19.73 -1.87
CA LYS A 69 -6.53 20.63 -1.30
C LYS A 69 -7.11 21.44 -0.13
N LYS A 70 -8.34 21.94 -0.26
CA LYS A 70 -9.03 22.63 0.82
C LYS A 70 -9.21 21.74 2.06
N LEU A 71 -9.57 20.47 1.89
CA LEU A 71 -9.67 19.51 3.00
C LEU A 71 -8.32 19.26 3.69
N GLU A 72 -7.22 19.26 2.93
CA GLU A 72 -5.86 19.16 3.47
C GLU A 72 -5.49 20.43 4.26
N GLU A 73 -5.78 21.62 3.72
CA GLU A 73 -5.54 22.92 4.37
C GLU A 73 -6.35 23.10 5.66
N GLU A 74 -7.60 22.62 5.67
CA GLU A 74 -8.47 22.61 6.86
C GLU A 74 -8.08 21.52 7.88
N GLY A 75 -7.12 20.65 7.55
CA GLY A 75 -6.66 19.57 8.42
C GLY A 75 -7.69 18.45 8.61
N VAL A 76 -8.62 18.28 7.65
CA VAL A 76 -9.61 17.20 7.64
C VAL A 76 -9.00 15.90 7.11
N ILE A 77 -8.13 16.01 6.12
CA ILE A 77 -7.32 14.90 5.59
C ILE A 77 -5.84 15.22 5.69
N TYR A 78 -4.99 14.19 5.66
CA TYR A 78 -3.56 14.34 5.87
C TYR A 78 -2.75 13.56 4.83
N LYS A 79 -1.55 14.07 4.53
CA LYS A 79 -0.45 13.34 3.92
C LYS A 79 0.64 13.05 4.95
N TRP A 80 1.54 12.14 4.62
CA TRP A 80 2.66 11.78 5.49
C TRP A 80 3.48 12.99 5.93
N ASN A 81 3.93 12.98 7.18
CA ASN A 81 4.85 13.99 7.68
C ASN A 81 6.30 13.61 7.30
N PRO A 82 7.04 14.44 6.54
CA PRO A 82 8.44 14.17 6.17
C PRO A 82 9.38 13.95 7.36
N ASN A 83 9.03 14.46 8.54
CA ASN A 83 9.80 14.25 9.78
C ASN A 83 9.48 12.92 10.49
N MET A 84 8.51 12.15 9.97
CA MET A 84 8.09 10.85 10.50
C MET A 84 8.28 9.77 9.41
N PRO A 85 9.48 9.16 9.30
CA PRO A 85 9.80 8.22 8.23
C PRO A 85 8.84 7.04 8.09
N SER A 86 8.24 6.58 9.19
CA SER A 86 7.27 5.47 9.18
C SER A 86 5.97 5.78 8.43
N GLN A 87 5.67 7.06 8.19
CA GLN A 87 4.50 7.48 7.42
C GLN A 87 4.83 7.69 5.95
N CYS A 88 6.11 7.82 5.61
CA CYS A 88 6.58 8.30 4.32
C CYS A 88 6.71 7.17 3.29
N PRO A 89 6.69 7.52 1.99
CA PRO A 89 7.21 6.67 0.94
C PRO A 89 8.69 6.30 1.21
N PRO A 90 9.20 5.23 0.58
CA PRO A 90 10.59 4.84 0.76
C PRO A 90 11.53 5.97 0.27
N PRO A 91 12.74 6.11 0.85
CA PRO A 91 13.62 7.25 0.54
C PRO A 91 14.03 7.39 -0.93
N ASP A 92 14.02 6.30 -1.70
CA ASP A 92 14.32 6.25 -3.13
C ASP A 92 13.08 6.47 -4.02
N TRP A 93 11.93 6.83 -3.45
CA TRP A 93 10.69 7.02 -4.20
C TRP A 93 10.81 8.17 -5.22
N ASP A 94 10.39 7.90 -6.46
CA ASP A 94 10.51 8.79 -7.62
C ASP A 94 9.32 9.74 -7.78
N GLY A 95 8.40 9.75 -6.80
CA GLY A 95 7.14 10.50 -6.85
C GLY A 95 6.07 9.88 -7.76
N LYS A 96 6.33 8.73 -8.39
CA LYS A 96 5.43 8.13 -9.40
C LYS A 96 5.09 6.67 -9.10
N ARG A 97 6.05 5.88 -8.63
CA ARG A 97 5.86 4.46 -8.31
C ARG A 97 4.68 4.28 -7.35
N GLY A 98 3.81 3.34 -7.69
CA GLY A 98 2.65 3.00 -6.89
C GLY A 98 1.51 4.01 -6.88
N ILE A 99 1.60 5.17 -7.54
CA ILE A 99 0.49 6.12 -7.65
C ILE A 99 -0.61 5.55 -8.56
N LYS A 100 -1.88 5.69 -8.15
CA LYS A 100 -3.06 5.13 -8.84
C LYS A 100 -3.89 6.16 -9.62
N PHE A 101 -3.58 7.45 -9.47
CA PHE A 101 -4.27 8.57 -10.10
C PHE A 101 -3.24 9.63 -10.47
N PRO A 102 -3.31 10.25 -11.66
CA PRO A 102 -2.28 11.17 -12.14
C PRO A 102 -2.05 12.37 -11.22
#